data_AF-A0A538D2N0-F1
#
_entry.id   AF-A0A538D2N0-F1
#
_cell.length_a   1.000
_cell.length_b   1.000
_cell.length_c   1.000
_cell.angle_alpha   90.00
_cell.angle_beta   90.00
_cell.angle_gamma   90.00
#
_symmetry.space_group_name_H-M   'P 1'
#
loop_
_entity.id
_entity.type
_entity.pdbx_description
1 polymer ?
#
loop_
_entity_poly.entity_id
_entity_poly.type
_entity_poly.pdbx_seq_one_letter_code
_entity_poly.pdbx_strand_id
1 'polypeptide(L)'
;MANFTAYLGACEPLTGVTLIHRLAPRLLLHDQNMAAKTEFAGDRLRRTHLRDNPPLLFAGTTDGGAMPLDAQAKMMIDGMKAMGVELHTPGITPEEMRRQMEERRMPQPDVPEMAKVEDRTIAAPDGGEIPLRIYWPTASPGPHPVVVFFHGGGWVIGNIESHDATVKMLAAASGMVFVSVDYRLAPEYKFPTPPEDCYAATKWVAEHAAELDVDASRLAIAGDSAGGNLAAVVALMAREREGPAIKFQLLIYPCTDFDTTRRSMVDNAEGYFLTRAAMDW
;
A
#
# COMPACT_ATOMS: atom_id res chain seq x y z
N MET A 1 0.11 33.26 22.31
CA MET A 1 -1.03 32.39 22.66
C MET A 1 -2.27 32.91 21.96
N ALA A 2 -2.74 32.20 20.93
CA ALA A 2 -4.03 32.42 20.27
C ALA A 2 -4.51 31.06 19.74
N ASN A 3 -5.79 30.77 19.99
CA ASN A 3 -6.42 29.46 20.00
C ASN A 3 -6.64 28.85 18.61
N PHE A 4 -6.35 27.56 18.46
CA PHE A 4 -6.46 26.76 17.23
C PHE A 4 -7.82 26.03 17.11
N THR A 5 -8.90 26.54 17.72
CA THR A 5 -10.15 25.80 17.95
C THR A 5 -11.34 26.24 17.06
N ALA A 6 -11.12 26.86 15.89
CA ALA A 6 -12.21 27.51 15.17
C ALA A 6 -12.48 27.07 13.71
N TYR A 7 -12.03 25.89 13.26
CA TYR A 7 -12.23 25.49 11.84
C TYR A 7 -12.70 24.05 11.57
N LEU A 8 -13.30 23.36 12.55
CA LEU A 8 -13.86 22.00 12.35
C LEU A 8 -15.35 21.89 12.74
N GLY A 9 -16.16 22.89 12.37
CA GLY A 9 -17.59 22.88 12.63
C GLY A 9 -18.42 23.11 11.37
N ALA A 10 -18.63 22.06 10.57
CA ALA A 10 -19.87 21.81 9.81
C ALA A 10 -19.68 20.65 8.80
N CYS A 11 -20.06 19.43 9.20
CA CYS A 11 -20.74 18.49 8.31
C CYS A 11 -21.35 17.37 9.15
N GLU A 12 -22.68 17.33 9.21
CA GLU A 12 -23.48 16.28 9.86
C GLU A 12 -23.40 14.93 9.11
N PRO A 13 -23.78 13.81 9.76
CA PRO A 13 -23.34 12.47 9.39
C PRO A 13 -24.20 11.85 8.29
N LEU A 14 -23.58 11.34 7.23
CA LEU A 14 -24.23 10.45 6.27
C LEU A 14 -24.02 9.00 6.72
N THR A 15 -25.10 8.42 7.22
CA THR A 15 -25.27 7.01 7.57
C THR A 15 -25.12 6.10 6.35
N GLY A 16 -24.70 4.87 6.62
CA GLY A 16 -24.30 3.87 5.62
C GLY A 16 -25.37 3.48 4.59
N VAL A 17 -24.88 2.79 3.55
CA VAL A 17 -25.62 2.12 2.45
C VAL A 17 -25.69 2.88 1.10
N THR A 18 -25.10 4.07 0.92
CA THR A 18 -25.09 4.75 -0.41
C THR A 18 -23.70 5.17 -0.92
N LEU A 19 -22.70 4.28 -0.85
CA LEU A 19 -21.37 4.54 -1.45
C LEU A 19 -20.76 3.32 -2.17
N ILE A 20 -21.56 2.58 -2.95
CA ILE A 20 -21.04 1.56 -3.89
C ILE A 20 -21.55 1.77 -5.34
N HIS A 21 -22.47 2.71 -5.58
CA HIS A 21 -23.01 2.96 -6.93
C HIS A 21 -22.71 4.34 -7.55
N ARG A 22 -21.82 5.17 -6.97
CA ARG A 22 -21.53 6.53 -7.52
C ARG A 22 -20.10 6.80 -8.00
N LEU A 23 -19.21 5.82 -8.03
CA LEU A 23 -17.85 5.98 -8.59
C LEU A 23 -17.57 5.14 -9.85
N ALA A 24 -18.58 4.50 -10.45
CA ALA A 24 -18.40 3.62 -11.61
C ALA A 24 -18.91 4.14 -12.97
N PRO A 25 -19.68 5.26 -13.08
CA PRO A 25 -19.87 5.87 -14.41
C PRO A 25 -19.81 7.40 -14.35
N ARG A 26 -18.60 7.97 -14.26
CA ARG A 26 -18.37 9.41 -14.57
C ARG A 26 -17.15 9.70 -15.44
N LEU A 27 -16.60 8.67 -16.09
CA LEU A 27 -15.48 8.82 -17.04
C LEU A 27 -15.82 8.41 -18.48
N LEU A 28 -17.10 8.28 -18.81
CA LEU A 28 -17.59 8.08 -20.17
C LEU A 28 -18.89 8.86 -20.33
N LEU A 29 -18.80 10.10 -20.81
CA LEU A 29 -19.85 10.84 -21.55
C LEU A 29 -19.37 12.28 -21.84
N HIS A 30 -18.46 12.41 -22.79
CA HIS A 30 -18.39 13.60 -23.65
C HIS A 30 -17.89 13.19 -25.02
N ASP A 31 -18.76 12.52 -25.79
CA ASP A 31 -18.89 12.84 -27.22
C ASP A 31 -20.25 12.32 -27.71
N GLN A 32 -21.23 13.22 -27.80
CA GLN A 32 -22.44 12.97 -28.55
C GLN A 32 -22.27 13.57 -29.94
N ASN A 33 -21.89 12.75 -30.91
CA ASN A 33 -22.42 12.85 -32.27
C ASN A 33 -21.98 11.65 -33.12
N MET A 34 -22.93 10.76 -33.40
CA MET A 34 -23.27 10.29 -34.76
C MET A 34 -24.17 9.06 -34.63
N ALA A 35 -25.44 9.27 -34.93
CA ALA A 35 -26.40 8.21 -35.11
C ALA A 35 -26.10 7.45 -36.40
N ALA A 36 -25.95 6.12 -36.31
CA ALA A 36 -26.31 5.21 -37.40
C ALA A 36 -26.63 3.83 -36.84
N LYS A 37 -27.87 3.41 -37.12
CA LYS A 37 -28.45 2.08 -36.90
C LYS A 37 -27.61 0.99 -37.57
N THR A 38 -27.59 -0.25 -37.05
CA THR A 38 -27.92 -1.50 -37.79
C THR A 38 -27.99 -2.69 -36.79
N GLU A 39 -28.89 -3.63 -37.09
CA GLU A 39 -29.42 -4.76 -36.31
C GLU A 39 -28.47 -5.96 -36.07
N PHE A 40 -28.96 -6.84 -35.17
CA PHE A 40 -28.48 -8.16 -34.75
C PHE A 40 -28.21 -9.18 -35.87
N ALA A 41 -27.12 -9.97 -35.74
CA ALA A 41 -27.11 -11.42 -36.02
C ALA A 41 -25.81 -12.12 -35.53
N GLY A 42 -25.98 -13.22 -34.78
CA GLY A 42 -25.30 -14.51 -34.95
C GLY A 42 -23.76 -14.64 -35.01
N ASP A 43 -23.23 -15.23 -33.94
CA ASP A 43 -22.32 -16.39 -33.96
C ASP A 43 -20.80 -16.22 -34.24
N ARG A 44 -20.02 -17.03 -33.48
CA ARG A 44 -18.57 -17.33 -33.53
C ARG A 44 -17.57 -16.44 -32.77
N LEU A 45 -17.09 -17.04 -31.67
CA LEU A 45 -15.75 -16.92 -31.08
C LEU A 45 -14.64 -16.65 -32.13
N ARG A 46 -13.99 -15.50 -32.02
CA ARG A 46 -12.59 -15.31 -32.44
C ARG A 46 -11.82 -14.67 -31.30
N ARG A 47 -10.72 -15.33 -30.90
CA ARG A 47 -9.64 -14.75 -30.10
C ARG A 47 -9.10 -13.53 -30.87
N THR A 48 -9.33 -12.33 -30.35
CA THR A 48 -8.62 -11.12 -30.78
C THR A 48 -7.61 -10.75 -29.71
N HIS A 49 -6.34 -10.75 -30.12
CA HIS A 49 -5.24 -10.23 -29.34
C HIS A 49 -5.55 -8.78 -28.91
N LEU A 50 -5.43 -8.50 -27.61
CA LEU A 50 -5.31 -7.16 -27.06
C LEU A 50 -3.92 -6.60 -27.43
N ARG A 51 -3.75 -6.26 -28.70
CA ARG A 51 -2.78 -5.27 -29.18
C ARG A 51 -3.66 -4.29 -29.94
N ASP A 52 -3.87 -3.11 -29.36
CA ASP A 52 -4.37 -1.88 -29.99
C ASP A 52 -5.08 -0.94 -28.97
N ASN A 53 -4.66 -0.95 -27.70
CA ASN A 53 -4.84 0.25 -26.88
C ASN A 53 -3.60 1.13 -27.09
N PRO A 54 -3.73 2.35 -27.65
CA PRO A 54 -2.63 3.30 -27.61
C PRO A 54 -2.25 3.52 -26.14
N PRO A 55 -0.96 3.67 -25.80
CA PRO A 55 -0.60 4.06 -24.45
C PRO A 55 -1.31 5.37 -24.13
N LEU A 56 -1.88 5.47 -22.93
CA LEU A 56 -2.23 6.76 -22.34
C LEU A 56 -0.94 7.57 -22.24
N LEU A 57 -0.60 8.27 -23.33
CA LEU A 57 0.37 9.33 -23.35
C LEU A 57 -0.23 10.43 -22.47
N PHE A 58 0.15 10.42 -21.19
CA PHE A 58 0.11 11.65 -20.41
C PHE A 58 0.89 12.66 -21.22
N ALA A 59 0.20 13.67 -21.74
CA ALA A 59 0.83 14.79 -22.41
C ALA A 59 1.75 15.46 -21.39
N GLY A 60 3.03 15.07 -21.41
CA GLY A 60 4.07 15.79 -20.72
C GLY A 60 4.05 17.20 -21.27
N THR A 61 3.87 18.18 -20.38
CA THR A 61 4.08 19.57 -20.72
C THR A 61 5.49 19.68 -21.32
N THR A 62 5.56 20.21 -22.54
CA THR A 62 6.81 20.38 -23.30
C THR A 62 7.70 21.49 -22.74
N ASP A 63 7.23 22.20 -21.72
CA ASP A 63 8.05 23.06 -20.89
C ASP A 63 8.42 22.28 -19.63
N GLY A 64 9.71 22.27 -19.27
CA GLY A 64 10.26 21.63 -18.07
C GLY A 64 9.75 22.20 -16.73
N GLY A 65 8.50 22.63 -16.67
CA GLY A 65 7.79 22.95 -15.45
C GLY A 65 7.32 21.67 -14.78
N ALA A 66 7.75 21.47 -13.54
CA ALA A 66 7.21 20.44 -12.67
C ALA A 66 5.66 20.47 -12.69
N MET A 67 5.04 19.30 -12.74
CA MET A 67 3.59 19.22 -12.57
C MET A 67 3.22 19.82 -11.21
N PRO A 68 2.18 20.69 -11.14
CA PRO A 68 1.79 21.28 -9.89
C PRO A 68 1.33 20.17 -8.92
N LEU A 69 1.90 20.19 -7.71
CA LEU A 69 1.47 19.32 -6.63
C LEU A 69 0.01 19.59 -6.26
N ASP A 70 -0.70 18.55 -5.84
CA ASP A 70 -1.95 18.71 -5.11
C ASP A 70 -1.74 19.65 -3.91
N ALA A 71 -2.73 20.51 -3.61
CA ALA A 71 -2.59 21.53 -2.59
C ALA A 71 -2.29 20.93 -1.20
N GLN A 72 -2.92 19.80 -0.85
CA GLN A 72 -2.68 19.13 0.44
C GLN A 72 -1.30 18.48 0.46
N ALA A 73 -0.89 17.82 -0.63
CA ALA A 73 0.44 17.24 -0.76
C ALA A 73 1.54 18.32 -0.65
N LYS A 74 1.34 19.48 -1.30
CA LYS A 74 2.25 20.61 -1.20
C LYS A 74 2.35 21.13 0.24
N MET A 75 1.23 21.33 0.91
CA MET A 75 1.21 21.77 2.31
C MET A 75 1.95 20.80 3.23
N MET A 76 1.77 19.50 3.01
CA MET A 76 2.46 18.45 3.76
C MET A 76 3.98 18.50 3.53
N ILE A 77 4.43 18.57 2.28
CA ILE A 77 5.86 18.65 1.92
C ILE A 77 6.49 19.93 2.48
N ASP A 78 5.84 21.08 2.33
CA ASP A 78 6.31 22.35 2.88
C ASP A 78 6.41 22.29 4.41
N GLY A 79 5.42 21.68 5.07
CA GLY A 79 5.40 21.48 6.52
C GLY A 79 6.51 20.57 7.01
N MET A 80 6.75 19.43 6.34
CA MET A 80 7.86 18.53 6.63
C MET A 80 9.20 19.23 6.50
N LYS A 81 9.38 20.00 5.43
CA LYS A 81 10.59 20.80 5.20
C LYS A 81 10.79 21.85 6.30
N ALA A 82 9.74 22.53 6.72
CA ALA A 82 9.80 23.52 7.80
C ALA A 82 10.15 22.89 9.16
N MET A 83 9.80 21.62 9.38
CA MET A 83 10.15 20.85 10.58
C MET A 83 11.53 20.16 10.49
N GLY A 84 12.25 20.28 9.36
CA GLY A 84 13.52 19.58 9.16
C GLY A 84 13.34 18.06 9.04
N VAL A 85 12.16 17.59 8.66
CA VAL A 85 11.87 16.17 8.45
C VAL A 85 12.41 15.75 7.09
N GLU A 86 13.52 15.03 7.11
CA GLU A 86 14.15 14.43 5.93
C GLU A 86 14.20 12.91 6.06
N LEU A 87 14.12 12.20 4.93
CA LEU A 87 14.21 10.74 4.87
C LEU A 87 15.65 10.21 4.88
N HIS A 88 16.62 11.09 4.65
CA HIS A 88 18.04 10.79 4.77
C HIS A 88 18.80 12.08 5.04
N THR A 89 19.62 12.06 6.08
CA THR A 89 20.63 13.10 6.34
C THR A 89 22.01 12.43 6.37
N PRO A 90 23.06 13.06 5.82
CA PRO A 90 24.39 12.46 5.82
C PRO A 90 24.85 12.03 7.22
N GLY A 91 25.15 10.74 7.39
CA GLY A 91 25.63 10.17 8.65
C GLY A 91 24.53 9.70 9.61
N ILE A 92 23.25 9.79 9.24
CA ILE A 92 22.18 9.17 10.05
C ILE A 92 22.35 7.64 10.06
N THR A 93 22.21 7.03 11.24
CA THR A 93 22.22 5.56 11.36
C THR A 93 20.79 5.01 11.20
N PRO A 94 20.63 3.74 10.79
CA PRO A 94 19.33 3.08 10.78
C PRO A 94 18.57 3.19 12.11
N GLU A 95 19.25 3.00 13.23
CA GLU A 95 18.66 3.07 14.57
C GLU A 95 18.17 4.49 14.89
N GLU A 96 18.96 5.50 14.53
CA GLU A 96 18.58 6.91 14.69
C GLU A 96 17.34 7.25 13.86
N MET A 97 17.29 6.80 12.60
CA MET A 97 16.15 7.05 11.71
C MET A 97 14.89 6.34 12.19
N ARG A 98 14.99 5.08 12.66
CA ARG A 98 13.88 4.34 13.27
C ARG A 98 13.36 5.07 14.51
N ARG A 99 14.25 5.48 15.41
CA ARG A 99 13.87 6.23 16.62
C ARG A 99 13.17 7.54 16.29
N GLN A 100 13.70 8.31 15.34
CA GLN A 100 13.05 9.54 14.89
C GLN A 100 11.67 9.27 14.30
N MET A 101 11.48 8.18 13.55
CA MET A 101 10.18 7.80 13.00
C MET A 101 9.17 7.43 14.09
N GLU A 102 9.60 6.72 15.13
CA GLU A 102 8.77 6.36 16.29
C GLU A 102 8.42 7.59 17.17
N GLU A 103 9.39 8.49 17.39
CA GLU A 103 9.21 9.71 18.17
C GLU A 103 8.34 10.75 17.44
N ARG A 104 8.28 10.68 16.10
CA ARG A 104 7.42 11.52 15.27
C ARG A 104 5.95 11.14 15.52
N ARG A 105 5.39 11.74 16.57
CA ARG A 105 3.95 11.77 16.86
C ARG A 105 3.24 12.66 15.85
N MET A 106 3.13 12.19 14.62
CA MET A 106 2.19 12.79 13.68
C MET A 106 0.78 12.62 14.26
N PRO A 107 -0.09 13.64 14.17
CA PRO A 107 -1.49 13.49 14.53
C PRO A 107 -2.04 12.27 13.81
N GLN A 108 -2.40 11.24 14.58
CA GLN A 108 -3.02 10.06 14.01
C GLN A 108 -4.43 10.47 13.60
N PRO A 109 -4.89 10.09 12.40
CA PRO A 109 -6.28 10.31 12.02
C PRO A 109 -7.18 9.56 13.01
N ASP A 110 -8.45 9.96 13.09
CA ASP A 110 -9.45 9.12 13.72
C ASP A 110 -9.52 7.80 12.94
N VAL A 111 -8.98 6.73 13.52
CA VAL A 111 -8.94 5.41 12.91
C VAL A 111 -10.23 4.66 13.24
N PRO A 112 -10.81 3.92 12.28
CA PRO A 112 -11.95 3.07 12.55
C PRO A 112 -11.65 2.05 13.65
N GLU A 113 -12.63 1.82 14.54
CA GLU A 113 -12.54 0.77 15.56
C GLU A 113 -12.59 -0.61 14.90
N MET A 114 -11.67 -1.50 15.30
CA MET A 114 -11.65 -2.89 14.84
C MET A 114 -12.45 -3.74 15.83
N ALA A 115 -13.22 -4.71 15.33
CA ALA A 115 -13.93 -5.66 16.18
C ALA A 115 -12.97 -6.52 17.01
N LYS A 116 -11.78 -6.80 16.48
CA LYS A 116 -10.69 -7.47 17.20
C LYS A 116 -9.35 -7.04 16.63
N VAL A 117 -8.38 -6.84 17.52
CA VAL A 117 -6.95 -6.72 17.17
C VAL A 117 -6.18 -7.73 18.01
N GLU A 118 -5.24 -8.45 17.41
CA GLU A 118 -4.47 -9.48 18.10
C GLU A 118 -3.03 -9.51 17.60
N ASP A 119 -2.10 -9.55 18.56
CA ASP A 119 -0.69 -9.76 18.28
C ASP A 119 -0.34 -11.26 18.34
N ARG A 120 0.51 -11.68 17.40
CA ARG A 120 1.03 -13.04 17.29
C ARG A 120 2.52 -12.97 16.93
N THR A 121 3.24 -14.02 17.28
CA THR A 121 4.62 -14.22 16.84
C THR A 121 4.72 -15.58 16.20
N ILE A 122 5.31 -15.65 15.01
CA ILE A 122 5.54 -16.90 14.29
C ILE A 122 7.03 -17.16 14.14
N ALA A 123 7.41 -18.42 13.90
CA ALA A 123 8.79 -18.79 13.64
C ALA A 123 9.20 -18.40 12.22
N ALA A 124 10.34 -17.73 12.10
CA ALA A 124 11.02 -17.52 10.83
C ALA A 124 11.70 -18.81 10.34
N PRO A 125 11.98 -18.95 9.03
CA PRO A 125 12.62 -20.16 8.48
C PRO A 125 13.98 -20.51 9.08
N ASP A 126 14.71 -19.51 9.57
CA ASP A 126 16.03 -19.65 10.22
C ASP A 126 15.94 -19.78 11.76
N GLY A 127 14.73 -19.94 12.31
CA GLY A 127 14.48 -20.05 13.74
C GLY A 127 14.38 -18.71 14.48
N GLY A 128 14.45 -17.59 13.76
CA GLY A 128 14.09 -16.28 14.30
C GLY A 128 12.58 -16.14 14.57
N GLU A 129 12.16 -14.94 14.96
CA GLU A 129 10.75 -14.62 15.21
C GLU A 129 10.26 -13.55 14.23
N ILE A 130 9.01 -13.66 13.81
CA ILE A 130 8.30 -12.68 12.98
C ILE A 130 7.04 -12.26 13.73
N PRO A 131 7.01 -11.04 14.31
CA PRO A 131 5.81 -10.49 14.89
C PRO A 131 4.76 -10.18 13.82
N LEU A 132 3.50 -10.39 14.17
CA LEU A 132 2.32 -10.11 13.35
C LEU A 132 1.30 -9.36 14.20
N ARG A 133 0.56 -8.43 13.58
CA ARG A 133 -0.69 -7.90 14.13
C ARG A 133 -1.84 -8.16 13.18
N ILE A 134 -2.91 -8.73 13.72
CA ILE A 134 -4.07 -9.16 12.96
C ILE A 134 -5.25 -8.29 13.33
N TYR A 135 -5.96 -7.79 12.31
CA TYR A 135 -7.06 -6.84 12.44
C TYR A 135 -8.33 -7.44 11.83
N TRP A 136 -9.36 -7.65 12.65
CA TRP A 136 -10.69 -8.01 12.18
C TRP A 136 -11.58 -6.77 12.22
N PRO A 137 -12.03 -6.25 11.06
CA PRO A 137 -12.80 -5.01 11.02
C PRO A 137 -14.27 -5.18 11.45
N THR A 138 -14.80 -6.41 11.46
CA THR A 138 -16.19 -6.68 11.83
C THR A 138 -16.28 -7.92 12.72
N ALA A 139 -17.33 -8.00 13.55
CA ALA A 139 -17.68 -9.18 14.33
C ALA A 139 -18.65 -10.13 13.58
N SER A 140 -18.72 -10.01 12.24
CA SER A 140 -19.56 -10.90 11.44
C SER A 140 -18.97 -12.31 11.42
N PRO A 141 -19.78 -13.37 11.30
CA PRO A 141 -19.25 -14.74 11.22
C PRO A 141 -18.37 -14.93 9.98
N GLY A 142 -17.22 -15.59 10.15
CA GLY A 142 -16.33 -15.95 9.06
C GLY A 142 -16.75 -17.21 8.27
N PRO A 143 -15.85 -17.76 7.45
CA PRO A 143 -14.47 -17.30 7.27
C PRO A 143 -14.37 -16.03 6.41
N HIS A 144 -13.47 -15.11 6.77
CA HIS A 144 -13.27 -13.83 6.07
C HIS A 144 -12.21 -13.90 4.96
N PRO A 145 -12.29 -13.08 3.90
CA PRO A 145 -11.10 -12.81 3.07
C PRO A 145 -9.98 -12.23 3.94
N VAL A 146 -8.73 -12.52 3.56
CA VAL A 146 -7.55 -12.06 4.31
C VAL A 146 -6.53 -11.39 3.39
N VAL A 147 -5.94 -10.31 3.89
CA VAL A 147 -4.84 -9.58 3.25
C VAL A 147 -3.61 -9.66 4.14
N VAL A 148 -2.51 -10.18 3.63
CA VAL A 148 -1.20 -10.08 4.30
C VAL A 148 -0.53 -8.79 3.85
N PHE A 149 -0.26 -7.88 4.78
CA PHE A 149 0.26 -6.55 4.52
C PHE A 149 1.74 -6.43 4.92
N PHE A 150 2.56 -5.94 4.00
CA PHE A 150 3.97 -5.64 4.21
C PHE A 150 4.15 -4.13 4.21
N HIS A 151 4.67 -3.58 5.31
CA HIS A 151 4.85 -2.14 5.45
C HIS A 151 5.97 -1.59 4.55
N GLY A 152 5.89 -0.31 4.21
CA GLY A 152 6.98 0.42 3.55
C GLY A 152 8.09 0.83 4.51
N GLY A 153 9.08 1.55 3.97
CA GLY A 153 10.22 2.08 4.74
C GLY A 153 11.60 1.65 4.24
N GLY A 154 11.77 1.47 2.93
CA GLY A 154 13.10 1.21 2.34
C GLY A 154 13.81 -0.02 2.90
N TRP A 155 13.06 -1.01 3.41
CA TRP A 155 13.57 -2.21 4.10
C TRP A 155 14.39 -1.95 5.38
N VAL A 156 14.55 -0.68 5.78
CA VAL A 156 15.40 -0.25 6.91
C VAL A 156 14.57 0.33 8.04
N ILE A 157 13.43 0.96 7.72
CA ILE A 157 12.55 1.62 8.69
C ILE A 157 11.10 1.14 8.51
N GLY A 158 10.21 1.64 9.37
CA GLY A 158 8.83 1.18 9.47
C GLY A 158 8.70 -0.04 10.37
N ASN A 159 7.47 -0.28 10.80
CA ASN A 159 7.03 -1.39 11.64
C ASN A 159 5.49 -1.41 11.65
N ILE A 160 4.89 -2.37 12.36
CA ILE A 160 3.44 -2.43 12.57
C ILE A 160 2.85 -1.10 13.06
N GLU A 161 3.46 -0.44 14.05
CA GLU A 161 2.91 0.76 14.67
C GLU A 161 2.85 1.94 13.68
N SER A 162 3.88 2.09 12.86
CA SER A 162 3.93 3.16 11.85
C SER A 162 2.87 3.04 10.76
N HIS A 163 2.32 1.84 10.54
CA HIS A 163 1.30 1.57 9.52
C HIS A 163 -0.05 1.16 10.13
N ASP A 164 -0.20 1.10 11.46
CA ASP A 164 -1.41 0.65 12.17
C ASP A 164 -2.66 1.41 11.69
N ALA A 165 -2.58 2.74 11.62
CA ALA A 165 -3.69 3.57 11.14
C ALA A 165 -4.08 3.25 9.70
N THR A 166 -3.10 3.15 8.79
CA THR A 166 -3.32 2.81 7.38
C THR A 166 -3.96 1.44 7.24
N VAL A 167 -3.45 0.44 7.97
CA VAL A 167 -3.99 -0.93 7.92
C VAL A 167 -5.41 -1.00 8.47
N LYS A 168 -5.71 -0.31 9.58
CA LYS A 168 -7.08 -0.20 10.12
C LYS A 168 -8.04 0.45 9.13
N MET A 169 -7.61 1.52 8.45
CA MET A 169 -8.42 2.17 7.42
C MET A 169 -8.69 1.24 6.24
N LEU A 170 -7.68 0.50 5.77
CA LEU A 170 -7.83 -0.48 4.68
C LEU A 170 -8.74 -1.65 5.09
N ALA A 171 -8.57 -2.18 6.30
CA ALA A 171 -9.41 -3.25 6.84
C ALA A 171 -10.87 -2.80 6.95
N ALA A 172 -11.13 -1.62 7.52
CA ALA A 172 -12.47 -1.07 7.64
C ALA A 172 -13.13 -0.80 6.27
N ALA A 173 -12.38 -0.23 5.32
CA ALA A 173 -12.90 0.10 3.99
C ALA A 173 -13.21 -1.15 3.15
N SER A 174 -12.44 -2.22 3.33
CA SER A 174 -12.59 -3.46 2.55
C SER A 174 -13.48 -4.51 3.23
N GLY A 175 -13.67 -4.43 4.55
CA GLY A 175 -14.31 -5.47 5.36
C GLY A 175 -13.52 -6.78 5.44
N MET A 176 -12.23 -6.77 5.08
CA MET A 176 -11.36 -7.94 5.09
C MET A 176 -10.48 -7.98 6.33
N VAL A 177 -10.06 -9.17 6.74
CA VAL A 177 -9.05 -9.33 7.78
C VAL A 177 -7.69 -8.91 7.23
N PHE A 178 -6.93 -8.12 7.99
CA PHE A 178 -5.57 -7.75 7.64
C PHE A 178 -4.58 -8.39 8.61
N VAL A 179 -3.47 -8.91 8.09
CA VAL A 179 -2.34 -9.43 8.87
C VAL A 179 -1.12 -8.58 8.51
N SER A 180 -0.75 -7.65 9.38
CA SER A 180 0.46 -6.83 9.20
C SER A 180 1.68 -7.61 9.68
N VAL A 181 2.71 -7.68 8.84
CA VAL A 181 3.95 -8.43 9.10
C VAL A 181 5.06 -7.48 9.52
N ASP A 182 5.65 -7.70 10.69
CA ASP A 182 6.84 -6.98 11.17
C ASP A 182 8.10 -7.74 10.73
N TYR A 183 8.37 -7.72 9.43
CA TYR A 183 9.48 -8.47 8.85
C TYR A 183 10.83 -7.87 9.29
N ARG A 184 11.86 -8.71 9.36
CA ARG A 184 13.18 -8.26 9.84
C ARG A 184 13.83 -7.28 8.85
N LEU A 185 14.43 -6.22 9.39
CA LEU A 185 14.92 -5.08 8.62
C LEU A 185 16.43 -5.14 8.37
N ALA A 186 16.84 -4.52 7.26
CA ALA A 186 18.22 -4.19 6.99
C ALA A 186 18.67 -2.99 7.87
N PRO A 187 19.97 -2.86 8.18
CA PRO A 187 21.10 -3.68 7.71
C PRO A 187 21.35 -4.97 8.50
N GLU A 188 20.66 -5.20 9.61
CA GLU A 188 20.84 -6.37 10.48
C GLU A 188 20.46 -7.66 9.76
N TYR A 189 19.37 -7.60 8.99
CA TYR A 189 18.85 -8.71 8.20
C TYR A 189 18.72 -8.27 6.73
N LYS A 190 19.80 -8.46 5.99
CA LYS A 190 19.88 -8.10 4.57
C LYS A 190 19.05 -9.05 3.70
N PHE A 191 18.84 -8.68 2.44
CA PHE A 191 18.34 -9.60 1.43
C PHE A 191 19.12 -10.93 1.46
N PRO A 192 18.45 -12.11 1.44
CA PRO A 192 17.02 -12.32 1.18
C PRO A 192 16.11 -12.40 2.43
N THR A 193 16.55 -12.02 3.63
CA THR A 193 15.75 -12.22 4.85
C THR A 193 14.36 -11.56 4.81
N PRO A 194 14.20 -10.26 4.47
CA PRO A 194 12.87 -9.63 4.44
C PRO A 194 11.83 -10.33 3.54
N PRO A 195 12.11 -10.69 2.27
CA PRO A 195 11.15 -11.42 1.45
C PRO A 195 10.89 -12.85 1.94
N GLU A 196 11.87 -13.53 2.55
CA GLU A 196 11.66 -14.85 3.16
C GLU A 196 10.71 -14.78 4.36
N ASP A 197 10.84 -13.77 5.22
CA ASP A 197 9.93 -13.54 6.34
C ASP A 197 8.51 -13.25 5.85
N CYS A 198 8.36 -12.39 4.86
CA CYS A 198 7.07 -12.04 4.27
C CYS A 198 6.39 -13.27 3.61
N TYR A 199 7.17 -14.09 2.91
CA TYR A 199 6.68 -15.34 2.33
C TYR A 199 6.27 -16.34 3.41
N ALA A 200 7.10 -16.52 4.45
CA ALA A 200 6.80 -17.39 5.59
C ALA A 200 5.52 -16.97 6.30
N ALA A 201 5.33 -15.68 6.57
CA ALA A 201 4.10 -15.14 7.14
C ALA A 201 2.88 -15.39 6.24
N THR A 202 3.01 -15.19 4.93
CA THR A 202 1.93 -15.44 3.96
C THR A 202 1.52 -16.91 3.95
N LYS A 203 2.51 -17.80 3.95
CA LYS A 203 2.29 -19.25 4.02
C LYS A 203 1.64 -19.65 5.35
N TRP A 204 2.13 -19.11 6.47
CA TRP A 204 1.59 -19.37 7.79
C TRP A 204 0.11 -18.99 7.89
N VAL A 205 -0.28 -17.81 7.38
CA VAL A 205 -1.69 -17.37 7.33
C VAL A 205 -2.56 -18.34 6.54
N ALA A 206 -2.08 -18.84 5.39
CA ALA A 206 -2.81 -19.82 4.61
C ALA A 206 -2.97 -21.17 5.34
N GLU A 207 -1.95 -21.61 6.07
CA GLU A 207 -1.94 -22.88 6.82
C GLU A 207 -2.79 -22.82 8.09
N HIS A 208 -2.91 -21.66 8.73
CA HIS A 208 -3.65 -21.46 9.98
C HIS A 208 -5.01 -20.78 9.75
N ALA A 209 -5.54 -20.84 8.53
CA ALA A 209 -6.73 -20.10 8.13
C ALA A 209 -7.97 -20.39 9.00
N ALA A 210 -8.17 -21.64 9.38
CA ALA A 210 -9.26 -22.04 10.28
C ALA A 210 -9.12 -21.44 11.69
N GLU A 211 -7.90 -21.32 12.21
CA GLU A 211 -7.62 -20.74 13.53
C GLU A 211 -7.85 -19.23 13.54
N LEU A 212 -7.61 -18.58 12.41
CA LEU A 212 -7.77 -17.14 12.21
C LEU A 212 -9.21 -16.74 11.79
N ASP A 213 -10.10 -17.71 11.58
CA ASP A 213 -11.42 -17.53 10.97
C ASP A 213 -11.35 -16.80 9.60
N VAL A 214 -10.36 -17.18 8.78
CA VAL A 214 -10.16 -16.65 7.42
C VAL A 214 -10.25 -17.74 6.36
N ASP A 215 -10.49 -17.32 5.12
CA ASP A 215 -10.60 -18.18 3.95
C ASP A 215 -9.32 -18.08 3.12
N ALA A 216 -8.44 -19.08 3.22
CA ALA A 216 -7.19 -19.14 2.45
C ALA A 216 -7.41 -19.13 0.93
N SER A 217 -8.59 -19.52 0.45
CA SER A 217 -8.91 -19.43 -0.99
C SER A 217 -9.18 -18.00 -1.45
N ARG A 218 -9.33 -17.06 -0.52
CA ARG A 218 -9.50 -15.60 -0.73
C ARG A 218 -8.38 -14.81 -0.07
N LEU A 219 -7.15 -15.34 -0.11
CA LEU A 219 -5.95 -14.65 0.35
C LEU A 219 -5.43 -13.65 -0.69
N ALA A 220 -5.18 -12.43 -0.25
CA ALA A 220 -4.47 -11.40 -1.00
C ALA A 220 -3.21 -10.96 -0.25
N ILE A 221 -2.32 -10.29 -0.97
CA ILE A 221 -1.16 -9.62 -0.38
C ILE A 221 -1.15 -8.15 -0.77
N ALA A 222 -0.59 -7.31 0.10
CA ALA A 222 -0.55 -5.87 -0.10
C ALA A 222 0.71 -5.27 0.50
N GLY A 223 1.12 -4.11 0.00
CA GLY A 223 2.15 -3.32 0.64
C GLY A 223 2.44 -2.04 -0.12
N ASP A 224 3.17 -1.14 0.54
CA ASP A 224 3.53 0.16 0.00
C ASP A 224 5.05 0.36 -0.11
N SER A 225 5.52 1.02 -1.18
CA SER A 225 6.96 1.27 -1.43
C SER A 225 7.78 -0.03 -1.39
N ALA A 226 8.67 -0.20 -0.40
CA ALA A 226 9.42 -1.41 -0.12
C ALA A 226 8.51 -2.61 0.21
N GLY A 227 7.41 -2.40 0.93
CA GLY A 227 6.37 -3.39 1.15
C GLY A 227 5.64 -3.78 -0.14
N GLY A 228 5.46 -2.83 -1.06
CA GLY A 228 4.94 -3.08 -2.40
C GLY A 228 5.89 -3.93 -3.25
N ASN A 229 7.21 -3.70 -3.12
CA ASN A 229 8.22 -4.61 -3.67
C ASN A 229 8.09 -6.02 -3.09
N LEU A 230 8.03 -6.13 -1.76
CA LEU A 230 7.90 -7.41 -1.05
C LEU A 230 6.63 -8.16 -1.47
N ALA A 231 5.50 -7.48 -1.64
CA ALA A 231 4.27 -8.08 -2.17
C ALA A 231 4.49 -8.67 -3.58
N ALA A 232 5.09 -7.91 -4.49
CA ALA A 232 5.39 -8.43 -5.83
C ALA A 232 6.33 -9.64 -5.78
N VAL A 233 7.37 -9.59 -4.93
CA VAL A 233 8.34 -10.69 -4.76
C VAL A 233 7.69 -11.93 -4.15
N VAL A 234 6.86 -11.79 -3.12
CA VAL A 234 6.13 -12.92 -2.49
C VAL A 234 5.19 -13.59 -3.48
N ALA A 235 4.52 -12.84 -4.37
CA ALA A 235 3.71 -13.44 -5.43
C ALA A 235 4.55 -14.32 -6.38
N LEU A 236 5.76 -13.86 -6.74
CA LEU A 236 6.69 -14.63 -7.56
C LEU A 236 7.19 -15.87 -6.82
N MET A 237 7.58 -15.73 -5.56
CA MET A 237 8.00 -16.84 -4.70
C MET A 237 6.89 -17.89 -4.55
N ALA A 238 5.64 -17.47 -4.33
CA ALA A 238 4.52 -18.39 -4.21
C ALA A 238 4.22 -19.14 -5.51
N ARG A 239 4.35 -18.47 -6.66
CA ARG A 239 4.26 -19.15 -7.96
C ARG A 239 5.38 -20.18 -8.12
N GLU A 240 6.61 -19.84 -7.75
CA GLU A 240 7.79 -20.71 -7.91
C GLU A 240 7.84 -21.86 -6.92
N ARG A 241 7.29 -21.67 -5.72
CA ARG A 241 7.24 -22.64 -4.63
C ARG A 241 5.90 -23.38 -4.54
N GLU A 242 5.05 -23.23 -5.56
CA GLU A 242 3.75 -23.90 -5.70
C GLU A 242 2.76 -23.62 -4.54
N GLY A 243 2.87 -22.45 -3.90
CA GLY A 243 1.92 -22.00 -2.89
C GLY A 243 2.48 -20.94 -1.94
N PRO A 244 1.63 -20.34 -1.08
CA PRO A 244 0.17 -20.49 -1.06
C PRO A 244 -0.50 -19.83 -2.28
N ALA A 245 -1.77 -20.16 -2.53
CA ALA A 245 -2.53 -19.54 -3.61
C ALA A 245 -2.89 -18.09 -3.26
N ILE A 246 -2.40 -17.13 -4.04
CA ILE A 246 -2.69 -15.69 -3.88
C ILE A 246 -3.70 -15.27 -4.94
N LYS A 247 -4.83 -14.70 -4.52
CA LYS A 247 -5.90 -14.25 -5.42
C LYS A 247 -5.72 -12.84 -5.94
N PHE A 248 -5.06 -11.99 -5.17
CA PHE A 248 -4.91 -10.58 -5.50
C PHE A 248 -3.62 -10.00 -4.90
N GLN A 249 -3.04 -9.01 -5.56
CA GLN A 249 -1.91 -8.23 -5.06
C GLN A 249 -2.22 -6.73 -5.18
N LEU A 250 -2.11 -6.00 -4.07
CA LEU A 250 -2.23 -4.54 -4.04
C LEU A 250 -0.83 -3.93 -3.89
N LEU A 251 -0.34 -3.29 -4.96
CA LEU A 251 1.01 -2.70 -4.98
C LEU A 251 0.91 -1.18 -4.94
N ILE A 252 1.16 -0.58 -3.78
CA ILE A 252 1.04 0.88 -3.58
C ILE A 252 2.42 1.50 -3.83
N TYR A 253 2.56 2.28 -4.91
CA TYR A 253 3.83 2.90 -5.38
C TYR A 253 5.09 2.01 -5.24
N PRO A 254 5.06 0.75 -5.72
CA PRO A 254 6.10 -0.24 -5.40
C PRO A 254 7.47 0.10 -6.01
N CYS A 255 8.55 -0.18 -5.27
CA CYS A 255 9.89 -0.23 -5.85
C CYS A 255 10.02 -1.51 -6.69
N THR A 256 10.22 -1.43 -8.01
CA THR A 256 10.22 -2.62 -8.91
C THR A 256 11.42 -2.70 -9.83
N ASP A 257 12.29 -1.69 -9.81
CA ASP A 257 13.49 -1.59 -10.62
C ASP A 257 14.54 -0.81 -9.82
N PHE A 258 15.81 -1.20 -9.94
CA PHE A 258 16.95 -0.48 -9.35
C PHE A 258 17.63 0.44 -10.38
N ASP A 259 17.11 0.52 -11.61
CA ASP A 259 17.54 1.52 -12.58
C ASP A 259 17.17 2.94 -12.12
N THR A 260 18.16 3.60 -11.55
CA THR A 260 18.04 4.97 -11.05
C THR A 260 18.17 6.04 -12.13
N THR A 261 18.34 5.65 -13.41
CA THR A 261 18.43 6.56 -14.55
C THR A 261 17.08 6.88 -15.18
N ARG A 262 16.00 6.23 -14.71
CA ARG A 262 14.63 6.48 -15.17
C ARG A 262 14.26 7.95 -15.01
N ARG A 263 13.51 8.50 -15.97
CA ARG A 263 13.13 9.92 -15.99
C ARG A 263 12.50 10.40 -14.69
N SER A 264 11.60 9.62 -14.08
CA SER A 264 10.98 10.00 -12.79
C SER A 264 11.96 10.04 -11.62
N MET A 265 13.03 9.23 -11.64
CA MET A 265 14.10 9.22 -10.64
C MET A 265 15.00 10.44 -10.79
N VAL A 266 15.19 10.93 -12.03
CA VAL A 266 15.97 12.14 -12.32
C VAL A 266 15.16 13.41 -12.06
N ASP A 267 13.95 13.50 -12.63
CA ASP A 267 13.10 14.69 -12.56
C ASP A 267 12.60 14.98 -11.13
N ASN A 268 12.47 13.95 -10.28
CA ASN A 268 12.01 14.07 -8.88
C ASN A 268 13.09 13.72 -7.85
N ALA A 269 14.37 13.85 -8.20
CA ALA A 269 15.49 13.47 -7.33
C ALA A 269 15.51 14.23 -5.98
N GLU A 270 14.93 15.42 -5.93
CA GLU A 270 14.91 16.29 -4.76
C GLU A 270 13.55 17.00 -4.62
N GLY A 271 13.22 17.48 -3.42
CA GLY A 271 12.07 18.36 -3.19
C GLY A 271 10.70 17.68 -3.02
N TYR A 272 10.59 16.38 -3.28
CA TYR A 272 9.33 15.62 -3.22
C TYR A 272 9.32 14.56 -2.10
N PHE A 273 9.79 14.94 -0.91
CA PHE A 273 9.94 14.09 0.29
C PHE A 273 10.94 12.94 0.13
N LEU A 274 10.66 11.94 -0.73
CA LEU A 274 11.62 10.90 -1.08
C LEU A 274 12.65 11.48 -2.06
N THR A 275 13.93 11.39 -1.69
CA THR A 275 15.04 11.90 -2.49
C THR A 275 15.86 10.78 -3.08
N ARG A 276 16.65 11.10 -4.11
CA ARG A 276 17.63 10.17 -4.68
C ARG A 276 18.65 9.70 -3.63
N ALA A 277 19.12 10.61 -2.78
CA ALA A 277 20.04 10.28 -1.70
C ALA A 277 19.42 9.28 -0.70
N ALA A 278 18.12 9.41 -0.39
CA ALA A 278 17.42 8.45 0.46
C ALA A 278 17.17 7.09 -0.20
N MET A 279 17.05 7.05 -1.54
CA MET A 279 16.94 5.80 -2.31
C MET A 279 18.28 5.07 -2.42
N ASP A 280 19.40 5.80 -2.47
CA ASP A 280 20.74 5.22 -2.61
C ASP A 280 21.33 4.73 -1.26
N TRP A 281 20.81 5.20 -0.12
CA TRP A 281 21.20 4.83 1.26
C TRP A 281 20.58 3.49 1.68
#